data_AF-A0A543Q296-F1
#
_entry.id   AF-A0A543Q296-F1
#
_cell.length_a   1.000
_cell.length_b   1.000
_cell.length_c   1.000
_cell.angle_alpha   90.00
_cell.angle_beta   90.00
_cell.angle_gamma   90.00
#
_symmetry.space_group_name_H-M   'P 1'
#
loop_
_entity.id
_entity.type
_entity.pdbx_description
1 polymer ?
#
loop_
_entity_poly.entity_id
_entity_poly.type
_entity_poly.pdbx_seq_one_letter_code
_entity_poly.pdbx_strand_id
1 'polypeptide(L)'
;MKKVSVCYGQDTAAYCNEIIDVDDSIANDPEQLKKFLIERALEIANNDDEEHPFEPEYDFMNLRIVDARVDGKTVLDDIQVEPNYQDSGLELNTAMNQLQPIESRASCFLSAAIRCGRTEEEAKKSVDELYDFFNTHA
;
A
#
# COMPACT_ATOMS: atom_id res chain seq x y z
N MET A 1 12.63 19.07 -15.76
CA MET A 1 11.40 18.26 -15.75
C MET A 1 11.70 16.94 -16.44
N LYS A 2 11.33 15.82 -15.82
CA LYS A 2 11.38 14.48 -16.38
C LYS A 2 9.99 13.89 -16.50
N LYS A 3 9.82 13.04 -17.51
CA LYS A 3 8.61 12.23 -17.67
C LYS A 3 8.73 10.98 -16.82
N VAL A 4 7.81 10.83 -15.87
CA VAL A 4 7.66 9.63 -15.07
C VAL A 4 6.44 8.88 -15.58
N SER A 5 6.63 7.64 -16.01
CA SER A 5 5.54 6.73 -16.34
C SER A 5 5.14 6.01 -15.06
N VAL A 6 3.88 6.09 -14.67
CA VAL A 6 3.36 5.48 -13.45
C VAL A 6 2.28 4.49 -13.85
N CYS A 7 2.44 3.24 -13.43
CA CYS A 7 1.43 2.21 -13.57
C CYS A 7 0.69 2.09 -12.24
N TYR A 8 -0.56 2.52 -12.22
CA TYR A 8 -1.48 2.33 -11.11
C TYR A 8 -2.21 1.00 -11.28
N GLY A 9 -2.58 0.38 -10.17
CA GLY A 9 -3.50 -0.72 -10.24
C GLY A 9 -4.17 -1.06 -8.93
N GLN A 10 -4.89 -2.18 -8.97
CA GLN A 10 -5.53 -2.80 -7.83
C GLN A 10 -4.87 -4.13 -7.48
N ASP A 11 -5.16 -4.62 -6.29
CA ASP A 11 -4.68 -5.87 -5.72
C ASP A 11 -4.82 -7.09 -6.66
N THR A 12 -5.82 -7.10 -7.54
CA THR A 12 -6.17 -8.28 -8.38
C THR A 12 -6.31 -8.03 -9.89
N ALA A 13 -5.77 -6.91 -10.39
CA ALA A 13 -5.71 -6.51 -11.82
C ALA A 13 -6.82 -5.59 -12.33
N ALA A 14 -6.47 -4.32 -12.36
CA ALA A 14 -6.70 -3.38 -13.46
C ALA A 14 -5.45 -2.48 -13.48
N TYR A 15 -4.92 -2.13 -14.65
CA TYR A 15 -3.69 -1.33 -14.75
C TYR A 15 -3.92 -0.09 -15.60
N CYS A 16 -3.80 1.08 -14.98
CA CYS A 16 -3.85 2.35 -15.67
C CYS A 16 -2.45 2.97 -15.73
N ASN A 17 -2.06 3.49 -16.89
CA ASN A 17 -0.76 4.14 -17.06
C ASN A 17 -0.95 5.64 -17.20
N GLU A 18 -0.26 6.41 -16.38
CA GLU A 18 -0.17 7.86 -16.47
C GLU A 18 1.26 8.27 -16.82
N ILE A 19 1.41 9.33 -17.61
CA ILE A 19 2.70 10.01 -17.79
C ILE A 19 2.59 11.38 -17.17
N ILE A 20 3.44 11.64 -16.17
CA ILE A 20 3.45 12.91 -15.44
C ILE A 20 4.80 13.60 -15.60
N ASP A 21 4.76 14.93 -15.70
CA ASP A 21 5.96 15.77 -15.72
C ASP A 21 6.34 16.12 -14.28
N VAL A 22 7.51 15.64 -13.84
CA VAL A 22 8.01 15.80 -12.47
C VAL A 22 9.30 16.62 -12.49
N ASP A 23 9.52 17.44 -11.46
CA ASP A 23 10.77 18.18 -11.32
C ASP A 23 11.98 17.23 -11.23
N ASP A 24 13.12 17.65 -11.79
CA ASP A 24 14.33 16.80 -11.84
C ASP A 24 14.86 16.47 -10.44
N SER A 25 14.68 17.38 -9.46
CA SER A 25 15.10 17.14 -8.08
C SER A 25 14.30 16.01 -7.42
N ILE A 26 13.01 15.89 -7.74
CA ILE A 26 12.13 14.83 -7.25
C ILE A 26 12.36 13.54 -8.04
N ALA A 27 12.38 13.62 -9.37
CA ALA A 27 12.48 12.44 -10.25
C ALA A 27 13.79 11.65 -10.10
N ASN A 28 14.87 12.30 -9.64
CA ASN A 28 16.17 11.66 -9.42
C ASN A 28 16.40 11.21 -7.96
N ASP A 29 15.45 11.44 -7.05
CA ASP A 29 15.50 10.99 -5.66
C ASP A 29 14.36 9.98 -5.41
N PRO A 30 14.64 8.68 -5.28
CA PRO A 30 13.62 7.64 -5.10
C PRO A 30 12.68 7.88 -3.91
N GLU A 31 13.19 8.45 -2.81
CA GLU A 31 12.37 8.68 -1.60
C GLU A 31 11.43 9.86 -1.78
N GLN A 32 11.92 10.94 -2.42
CA GLN A 32 11.06 12.08 -2.76
C GLN A 32 10.04 11.70 -3.84
N LEU A 33 10.46 10.95 -4.85
CA LEU A 33 9.58 10.44 -5.89
C LEU A 33 8.50 9.55 -5.28
N LYS A 34 8.85 8.66 -4.36
CA LYS A 34 7.89 7.79 -3.67
C LYS A 34 6.83 8.61 -2.94
N LYS A 35 7.22 9.63 -2.16
CA LYS A 35 6.28 10.50 -1.43
C LYS A 35 5.35 11.24 -2.39
N PHE A 36 5.91 11.85 -3.42
CA PHE A 36 5.15 12.57 -4.45
C PHE A 36 4.12 11.67 -5.15
N LEU A 37 4.51 10.45 -5.50
CA LEU A 37 3.61 9.49 -6.16
C LEU A 37 2.52 8.97 -5.23
N ILE A 38 2.81 8.76 -3.94
CA ILE A 38 1.80 8.39 -2.94
C ILE A 38 0.77 9.51 -2.77
N GLU A 39 1.21 10.77 -2.66
CA GLU A 39 0.30 11.91 -2.56
C GLU A 39 -0.61 12.00 -3.78
N ARG A 40 -0.05 11.87 -4.99
CA ARG A 40 -0.86 11.84 -6.23
C ARG A 40 -1.82 10.65 -6.29
N ALA A 41 -1.39 9.47 -5.87
CA ALA A 41 -2.24 8.30 -5.84
C ALA A 41 -3.41 8.49 -4.86
N LEU A 42 -3.18 9.10 -3.69
CA LEU A 42 -4.25 9.43 -2.75
C LEU A 42 -5.21 10.47 -3.31
N GLU A 43 -4.74 11.45 -4.07
CA GLU A 43 -5.62 12.38 -4.79
C GLU A 43 -6.52 11.64 -5.78
N ILE A 44 -5.99 10.66 -6.52
CA ILE A 44 -6.75 9.82 -7.43
C ILE A 44 -7.81 9.02 -6.66
N ALA A 45 -7.42 8.31 -5.59
CA ALA A 45 -8.32 7.45 -4.83
C ALA A 45 -9.47 8.21 -4.14
N ASN A 46 -9.24 9.46 -3.73
CA ASN A 46 -10.23 10.29 -3.03
C ASN A 46 -10.96 11.29 -3.95
N ASN A 47 -10.76 11.21 -5.28
CA ASN A 47 -11.42 12.12 -6.20
C ASN A 47 -12.88 11.70 -6.41
N ASP A 48 -13.78 12.30 -5.64
CA ASP A 48 -15.23 12.10 -5.73
C ASP A 48 -15.88 12.86 -6.92
N ASP A 49 -15.15 13.70 -7.65
CA ASP A 49 -15.68 14.46 -8.79
C ASP A 49 -15.77 13.62 -10.08
N GLU A 50 -16.80 13.89 -10.90
CA GLU A 50 -17.03 13.24 -12.21
C GLU A 50 -15.89 13.47 -13.23
N GLU A 51 -14.92 14.35 -12.94
CA GLU A 51 -13.71 14.59 -13.74
C GLU A 51 -12.54 13.72 -13.28
N HIS A 52 -12.78 12.43 -13.07
CA HIS A 52 -11.71 11.49 -12.83
C HIS A 52 -10.78 11.45 -14.06
N PRO A 53 -9.44 11.55 -13.91
CA PRO A 53 -8.51 11.52 -15.05
C PRO A 53 -8.47 10.16 -15.77
N PHE A 54 -9.18 9.17 -15.24
CA PHE A 54 -9.22 7.80 -15.72
C PHE A 54 -10.64 7.38 -16.03
N GLU A 55 -10.78 6.41 -16.94
CA GLU A 55 -12.09 5.93 -17.36
C GLU A 55 -12.87 5.32 -16.17
N PRO A 56 -14.21 5.40 -16.15
CA PRO A 56 -15.03 4.89 -15.04
C PRO A 56 -14.92 3.38 -14.79
N GLU A 57 -14.34 2.63 -15.73
CA GLU A 57 -14.08 1.19 -15.58
C GLU A 57 -12.92 0.88 -14.63
N TYR A 58 -12.07 1.87 -14.32
CA TYR A 58 -11.05 1.75 -13.29
C TYR A 58 -11.68 2.02 -11.93
N ASP A 59 -12.00 0.95 -11.22
CA ASP A 59 -12.19 1.00 -9.79
C ASP A 59 -10.81 1.17 -9.14
N PHE A 60 -10.65 2.14 -8.24
CA PHE A 60 -9.40 2.35 -7.50
C PHE A 60 -9.51 1.92 -6.04
N MET A 61 -10.53 1.11 -5.68
CA MET A 61 -10.56 0.47 -4.36
C MET A 61 -9.26 -0.31 -4.09
N ASN A 62 -8.55 0.08 -3.03
CA ASN A 62 -7.24 -0.47 -2.63
C ASN A 62 -6.14 -0.17 -3.65
N LEU A 63 -6.01 1.10 -4.02
CA LEU A 63 -5.02 1.60 -4.97
C LEU A 63 -3.59 1.23 -4.56
N ARG A 64 -2.79 0.86 -5.55
CA ARG A 64 -1.33 0.69 -5.46
C ARG A 64 -0.64 1.23 -6.71
N ILE A 65 0.62 1.63 -6.55
CA ILE A 65 1.52 1.91 -7.66
C ILE A 65 2.27 0.61 -7.96
N VAL A 66 2.02 0.05 -9.14
CA VAL A 66 2.64 -1.20 -9.58
C VAL A 66 4.09 -0.96 -9.95
N ASP A 67 4.34 0.03 -10.81
CA ASP A 67 5.70 0.47 -11.11
C ASP A 67 5.74 1.96 -11.44
N ALA A 68 6.89 2.59 -11.20
CA ALA A 68 7.19 3.92 -11.69
C ALA A 68 8.53 3.92 -12.44
N ARG A 69 8.50 4.45 -13.67
CA ARG A 69 9.66 4.45 -14.57
C ARG A 69 10.10 5.86 -14.90
N VAL A 70 11.38 6.13 -14.72
CA VAL A 70 12.05 7.38 -15.12
C VAL A 70 12.98 7.04 -16.28
N ASP A 71 12.84 7.77 -17.39
CA ASP A 71 13.62 7.53 -18.61
C ASP A 71 13.58 6.06 -19.09
N GLY A 72 12.42 5.40 -18.88
CA GLY A 72 12.18 4.01 -19.27
C GLY A 72 12.74 2.95 -18.31
N LYS A 73 13.33 3.34 -17.18
CA LYS A 73 13.83 2.40 -16.14
C LYS A 73 12.92 2.43 -14.92
N THR A 74 12.54 1.24 -14.42
CA THR A 74 11.84 1.11 -13.14
C THR A 74 12.72 1.64 -12.00
N VAL A 75 12.21 2.65 -11.29
CA VAL A 75 12.86 3.27 -10.14
C VAL A 75 12.16 2.88 -8.85
N LEU A 76 10.83 2.74 -8.91
CA LEU A 76 10.01 2.26 -7.81
C LEU A 76 9.15 1.11 -8.33
N ASP A 77 8.98 0.12 -7.47
CA ASP A 77 8.23 -1.10 -7.74
C ASP A 77 7.38 -1.41 -6.52
N ASP A 78 6.14 -1.81 -6.78
CA ASP A 78 5.17 -2.25 -5.79
C ASP A 78 5.05 -1.35 -4.54
N ILE A 79 4.46 -0.16 -4.73
CA ILE A 79 4.16 0.75 -3.62
C ILE A 79 2.69 0.64 -3.25
N GLN A 80 2.44 0.15 -2.04
CA GLN A 80 1.12 0.19 -1.42
C GLN A 80 0.74 1.63 -1.08
N VAL A 81 -0.46 2.06 -1.52
CA VAL A 81 -1.00 3.41 -1.26
C VAL A 81 -2.13 3.33 -0.24
N GLU A 82 -3.12 2.48 -0.50
CA GLU A 82 -4.26 2.25 0.38
C GLU A 82 -4.13 0.95 1.19
N PRO A 83 -4.96 0.70 2.21
CA PRO A 83 -5.00 -0.58 2.89
C PRO A 83 -5.15 -1.77 1.94
N ASN A 84 -4.33 -2.81 2.13
CA ASN A 84 -4.47 -4.09 1.43
C ASN A 84 -5.23 -5.08 2.30
N TYR A 85 -6.56 -5.05 2.22
CA TYR A 85 -7.42 -5.89 3.03
C TYR A 85 -7.39 -7.38 2.63
N GLN A 86 -7.12 -7.70 1.36
CA GLN A 86 -7.10 -9.09 0.90
C GLN A 86 -5.88 -9.83 1.44
N ASP A 87 -4.67 -9.29 1.24
CA ASP A 87 -3.45 -9.86 1.79
C ASP A 87 -3.45 -9.79 3.31
N SER A 88 -3.98 -8.71 3.90
CA SER A 88 -4.17 -8.63 5.35
C SER A 88 -5.07 -9.76 5.87
N GLY A 89 -6.15 -10.10 5.15
CA GLY A 89 -7.00 -11.24 5.48
C GLY A 89 -6.27 -12.58 5.44
N LEU A 90 -5.39 -12.79 4.45
CA LEU A 90 -4.56 -13.99 4.34
C LEU A 90 -3.54 -14.11 5.48
N GLU A 91 -2.92 -12.98 5.83
CA GLU A 91 -1.99 -12.86 6.95
C GLU A 91 -2.69 -13.11 8.28
N LEU A 92 -3.87 -12.52 8.50
CA LEU A 92 -4.68 -12.77 9.71
C LEU A 92 -5.11 -14.22 9.83
N ASN A 93 -5.52 -14.85 8.72
CA ASN A 93 -5.86 -16.28 8.73
C ASN A 93 -4.67 -17.13 9.17
N THR A 94 -3.47 -16.79 8.70
CA THR A 94 -2.22 -17.45 9.12
C THR A 94 -1.90 -17.17 10.59
N ALA A 95 -2.08 -15.94 11.06
CA ALA A 95 -1.89 -15.54 12.45
C ALA A 95 -2.83 -16.27 13.44
N MET A 96 -4.06 -16.55 12.99
CA MET A 96 -5.06 -17.26 13.79
C MET A 96 -4.88 -18.78 13.76
N ASN A 97 -4.08 -19.33 12.84
CA ASN A 97 -3.83 -20.75 12.74
C ASN A 97 -2.93 -21.26 13.88
N GLN A 98 -3.53 -22.01 14.82
CA GLN A 98 -2.84 -22.56 15.99
C GLN A 98 -1.74 -23.58 15.65
N LEU A 99 -1.69 -24.09 14.42
CA LEU A 99 -0.65 -25.02 13.97
C LEU A 99 0.68 -24.32 13.64
N GLN A 100 0.68 -22.97 13.55
CA GLN A 100 1.88 -22.20 13.28
C GLN A 100 2.63 -21.82 14.58
N PRO A 101 3.98 -21.71 14.54
CA PRO A 101 4.76 -21.18 15.67
C PRO A 101 4.28 -19.78 16.07
N ILE A 102 4.40 -19.45 17.36
CA ILE A 102 3.91 -18.17 17.91
C ILE A 102 4.58 -16.96 17.25
N GLU A 103 5.86 -17.09 16.87
CA GLU A 103 6.64 -16.08 16.18
C GLU A 103 6.10 -15.82 14.77
N SER A 104 5.73 -16.89 14.04
CA SER A 104 5.11 -16.77 12.72
C SER A 104 3.75 -16.10 12.82
N ARG A 105 2.98 -16.44 13.86
CA ARG A 105 1.64 -15.87 14.08
C ARG A 105 1.71 -14.37 14.40
N ALA A 106 2.65 -13.98 15.27
CA ALA A 106 2.89 -12.58 15.60
C ALA A 106 3.38 -11.79 14.38
N SER A 107 4.29 -12.37 13.58
CA SER A 107 4.78 -11.76 12.34
C SER A 107 3.65 -11.52 11.34
N CYS A 108 2.78 -12.51 11.11
CA CYS A 108 1.65 -12.38 10.21
C CYS A 108 0.62 -11.34 10.73
N PHE A 109 0.35 -11.30 12.03
CA PHE A 109 -0.54 -10.29 12.60
C PHE A 109 0.02 -8.87 12.40
N LEU A 110 1.32 -8.69 12.62
CA LEU A 110 1.99 -7.41 12.39
C LEU A 110 1.92 -6.99 10.91
N SER A 111 2.22 -7.93 10.01
CA SER A 111 2.12 -7.73 8.54
C SER A 111 0.71 -7.30 8.15
N ALA A 112 -0.32 -7.98 8.65
CA ALA A 112 -1.71 -7.65 8.41
C ALA A 112 -2.09 -6.24 8.89
N ALA A 113 -1.66 -5.86 10.09
CA ALA A 113 -1.94 -4.54 10.65
C ALA A 113 -1.27 -3.43 9.83
N ILE A 114 -0.01 -3.63 9.44
CA ILE A 114 0.73 -2.67 8.59
C ILE A 114 0.06 -2.54 7.22
N ARG A 115 -0.34 -3.65 6.61
CA ARG A 115 -1.11 -3.67 5.36
C ARG A 115 -2.44 -2.96 5.47
N CYS A 116 -3.04 -2.89 6.66
CA CYS A 116 -4.24 -2.10 6.94
C CYS A 116 -3.96 -0.61 7.21
N GLY A 117 -2.76 -0.12 6.91
CA GLY A 117 -2.39 1.29 7.06
C GLY A 117 -1.91 1.69 8.46
N ARG A 118 -1.60 0.72 9.34
CA ARG A 118 -0.96 1.01 10.64
C ARG A 118 0.53 1.19 10.49
N THR A 119 1.11 2.07 11.29
CA THR A 119 2.56 2.09 11.49
C THR A 119 3.01 0.83 12.25
N GLU A 120 4.31 0.50 12.14
CA GLU A 120 4.88 -0.62 12.90
C GLU A 120 4.71 -0.44 14.43
N GLU A 121 4.83 0.80 14.92
CA GLU A 121 4.64 1.12 16.34
C GLU A 121 3.18 0.89 16.79
N GLU A 122 2.20 1.37 16.01
CA GLU A 122 0.78 1.13 16.28
C GLU A 122 0.43 -0.36 16.20
N ALA A 123 0.99 -1.07 15.22
CA ALA A 123 0.77 -2.51 15.07
C ALA A 123 1.30 -3.30 16.28
N LYS A 124 2.51 -2.98 16.76
CA LYS A 124 3.08 -3.58 17.98
C LYS A 124 2.22 -3.31 19.20
N LYS A 125 1.77 -2.07 19.37
CA LYS A 125 0.90 -1.70 20.49
C LYS A 125 -0.41 -2.50 20.48
N SER A 126 -1.03 -2.71 19.31
CA SER A 126 -2.23 -3.55 19.20
C SER A 126 -1.97 -5.02 19.54
N VAL A 127 -0.77 -5.54 19.26
CA VAL A 127 -0.37 -6.90 19.68
C VAL A 127 -0.26 -6.97 21.20
N ASP A 128 0.39 -5.99 21.83
CA ASP A 128 0.56 -5.94 23.28
C ASP A 128 -0.80 -5.85 24.00
N GLU A 129 -1.69 -4.97 23.53
CA GLU A 129 -3.07 -4.84 24.06
C GLU A 129 -3.86 -6.16 23.95
N LEU A 130 -3.68 -6.90 22.85
CA LEU A 130 -4.32 -8.21 22.65
C LEU A 130 -3.76 -9.27 23.62
N TYR A 131 -2.44 -9.30 23.82
CA TYR A 131 -1.80 -10.19 24.79
C TYR A 131 -2.27 -9.89 26.22
N ASP A 132 -2.32 -8.62 26.61
CA ASP A 132 -2.80 -8.18 27.93
C ASP A 132 -4.27 -8.55 28.13
N PHE A 133 -5.11 -8.37 27.10
CA PHE A 133 -6.50 -8.79 27.14
C PHE A 133 -6.64 -10.28 27.44
N PHE A 134 -5.88 -11.13 26.73
CA PHE A 134 -5.89 -12.59 26.95
C PHE A 134 -5.34 -12.97 28.33
N ASN A 135 -4.27 -12.33 28.81
CA ASN A 135 -3.69 -12.66 30.12
C ASN A 135 -4.55 -12.17 31.31
N THR A 136 -5.39 -11.15 31.10
CA THR A 136 -6.26 -10.60 32.14
C THR A 136 -7.63 -11.31 32.20
N HIS A 137 -8.08 -11.90 31.08
CA HIS A 137 -9.40 -12.52 30.94
C HIS A 137 -9.37 -14.04 30.67
N ALA A 138 -8.19 -14.68 30.68
CA ALA A 138 -8.02 -16.13 30.70
C ALA A 138 -8.03 -16.69 32.13
#